data_AF-A0A415CDW0-F1
#
_entry.id   AF-A0A415CDW0-F1
#
_cell.length_a   1.000
_cell.length_b   1.000
_cell.length_c   1.000
_cell.angle_alpha   90.00
_cell.angle_beta   90.00
_cell.angle_gamma   90.00
#
_symmetry.space_group_name_H-M   'P 1'
#
loop_
_entity.id
_entity.type
_entity.pdbx_description
1 polymer ?
#
loop_
_entity_poly.entity_id
_entity_poly.type
_entity_poly.pdbx_seq_one_letter_code
_entity_poly.pdbx_strand_id
1 'polypeptide(L)'
;MGLNSPHKFFNIVPVFIFLCFFIPEKITFWCVVFPLSVLICLFSPVSYVYGNIDYQVLISIIATNVDEASEFLLQVPIKVYLKSVLVPALALLSYFVSKKIVIRPWNKKALVFISVGVLTVCVKPTDFFYNFFSVYKETNNNLDELKKYVNSSSWTNVVLDEGEKDYVIILGESARKDYFHLYGYPIANTPFLDKVSGISVVDGFTSGGVYTVGSLTNMLTDGEKIAWKPRYDRNLIDLANSAGIKTYWLSNQGYIGVFDTPVTAIANRAQEKIFLCKQKKCIEKY
;
A
#
# COMPACT_ATOMS: atom_id res chain seq x y z
N MET A 1 7.98 3.70 -7.96
CA MET A 1 9.33 3.46 -8.52
C MET A 1 9.20 2.45 -9.65
N GLY A 2 8.98 2.95 -10.88
CA GLY A 2 8.63 2.14 -12.05
C GLY A 2 9.80 1.30 -12.57
N LEU A 3 9.47 0.32 -13.41
CA LEU A 3 10.33 -0.71 -14.03
C LEU A 3 11.56 -0.22 -14.85
N ASN A 4 11.97 1.04 -14.73
CA ASN A 4 13.13 1.60 -15.42
C ASN A 4 14.49 1.28 -14.75
N SER A 5 14.52 0.46 -13.70
CA SER A 5 15.81 -0.01 -13.19
C SER A 5 16.28 -1.24 -14.00
N PRO A 6 17.42 -1.17 -14.73
CA PRO A 6 17.93 -2.27 -15.54
C PRO A 6 18.20 -3.55 -14.72
N HIS A 7 18.34 -3.42 -13.40
CA HIS A 7 18.51 -4.53 -12.47
C HIS A 7 17.30 -5.49 -12.39
N LYS A 8 16.06 -5.04 -12.65
CA LYS A 8 14.88 -5.93 -12.56
C LYS A 8 14.70 -6.84 -13.78
N PHE A 9 15.15 -6.42 -14.97
CA PHE A 9 15.03 -7.22 -16.21
C PHE A 9 15.98 -8.44 -16.19
N PHE A 10 17.16 -8.28 -15.58
CA PHE A 10 18.15 -9.35 -15.40
C PHE A 10 17.65 -10.51 -14.52
N ASN A 11 16.66 -10.29 -13.66
CA ASN A 11 16.11 -11.33 -12.78
C ASN A 11 14.99 -12.14 -13.43
N ILE A 12 14.35 -11.63 -14.51
CA ILE A 12 13.20 -12.28 -15.15
C ILE A 12 13.63 -13.36 -16.13
N VAL A 13 14.69 -13.09 -16.91
CA VAL A 13 15.21 -14.02 -17.94
C VAL A 13 15.65 -15.37 -17.34
N PRO A 14 16.38 -15.43 -16.22
CA PRO A 14 16.76 -16.70 -15.56
C PRO A 14 15.55 -17.51 -15.07
N VAL A 15 14.54 -16.83 -14.50
CA VAL A 15 13.29 -17.48 -14.07
C VAL A 15 12.55 -18.07 -15.26
N PHE A 16 12.46 -17.33 -16.36
CA PHE A 16 11.83 -17.81 -17.58
C PHE A 16 12.57 -19.01 -18.18
N ILE A 17 13.91 -18.97 -18.24
CA ILE A 17 14.75 -20.08 -18.70
C ILE A 17 14.54 -21.32 -17.83
N PHE A 18 14.50 -21.17 -16.50
CA PHE A 18 14.21 -22.27 -15.59
C PHE A 18 12.81 -22.86 -15.82
N LEU A 19 11.79 -22.01 -15.90
CA LEU A 19 10.42 -22.46 -16.14
C LEU A 19 10.29 -23.17 -17.49
N CYS A 20 11.05 -22.78 -18.52
CA CYS A 20 11.08 -23.47 -19.82
C CYS A 20 11.50 -24.93 -19.72
N PHE A 21 12.34 -25.31 -18.73
CA PHE A 21 12.65 -26.71 -18.48
C PHE A 21 11.42 -27.48 -18.02
N PHE A 22 10.48 -26.81 -17.35
CA PHE A 22 9.29 -27.39 -16.75
C PHE A 22 8.04 -27.38 -17.64
N ILE A 23 8.13 -26.84 -18.86
CA ILE A 23 6.98 -26.62 -19.76
C ILE A 23 6.51 -27.90 -20.51
N PRO A 24 7.32 -28.67 -21.23
CA PRO A 24 6.80 -29.80 -22.02
C PRO A 24 6.15 -31.03 -21.29
N GLU A 25 6.06 -31.06 -19.95
CA GLU A 25 5.57 -32.16 -19.10
C GLU A 25 4.23 -31.71 -18.52
N LYS A 26 3.22 -32.56 -18.65
CA LYS A 26 1.82 -32.16 -18.46
C LYS A 26 1.57 -31.79 -17.00
N ILE A 27 2.02 -32.63 -16.07
CA ILE A 27 1.75 -32.46 -14.64
C ILE A 27 2.41 -31.19 -14.14
N THR A 28 3.70 -31.00 -14.44
CA THR A 28 4.48 -29.86 -13.95
C THR A 28 4.03 -28.55 -14.58
N PHE A 29 3.64 -28.56 -15.86
CA PHE A 29 3.07 -27.37 -16.47
C PHE A 29 1.78 -26.93 -15.77
N TRP A 30 0.81 -27.85 -15.62
CA TRP A 30 -0.50 -27.50 -15.05
C TRP A 30 -0.49 -27.30 -13.53
N CYS A 31 0.41 -27.96 -12.80
CA CYS A 31 0.50 -27.83 -11.33
C CYS A 31 1.48 -26.75 -10.87
N VAL A 32 2.48 -26.36 -11.69
CA VAL A 32 3.53 -25.42 -11.26
C VAL A 32 3.58 -24.20 -12.17
N VAL A 33 3.89 -24.40 -13.46
CA VAL A 33 4.18 -23.27 -14.38
C VAL A 33 2.95 -22.40 -14.60
N PHE A 34 1.80 -23.01 -14.89
CA PHE A 34 0.57 -22.29 -15.19
C PHE A 34 0.02 -21.56 -13.96
N PRO A 35 -0.15 -22.20 -12.77
CA PRO A 35 -0.58 -21.48 -11.56
C PRO A 35 0.36 -20.33 -11.17
N LEU A 36 1.68 -20.54 -11.27
CA LEU A 36 2.65 -19.49 -10.98
C LEU A 36 2.55 -18.33 -11.99
N SER A 37 2.32 -18.61 -13.27
CA SER A 37 2.10 -17.57 -14.29
C SER A 37 0.83 -16.76 -14.04
N VAL A 38 -0.25 -17.41 -13.56
CA VAL A 38 -1.49 -16.73 -13.17
C VAL A 38 -1.26 -15.88 -11.92
N LEU A 39 -0.54 -16.39 -10.93
CA LEU A 39 -0.19 -15.62 -9.74
C LEU A 39 0.63 -14.37 -10.10
N ILE A 40 1.64 -14.51 -10.96
CA ILE A 40 2.41 -13.37 -11.48
C ILE A 40 1.50 -12.39 -12.23
N CYS A 41 0.54 -12.87 -13.02
CA CYS A 41 -0.43 -12.03 -13.73
C CYS A 41 -1.27 -11.16 -12.77
N LEU A 42 -1.64 -11.70 -11.60
CA LEU A 42 -2.43 -10.98 -10.60
C LEU A 42 -1.60 -9.92 -9.86
N PHE A 43 -0.36 -10.25 -9.49
CA PHE A 43 0.49 -9.35 -8.68
C PHE A 43 1.29 -8.32 -9.52
N SER A 44 1.59 -8.63 -10.78
CA SER A 44 2.42 -7.80 -11.66
C SER A 44 1.88 -6.36 -11.87
N PRO A 45 0.57 -6.13 -12.09
CA PRO A 45 0.06 -4.78 -12.31
C PRO A 45 0.28 -3.86 -11.10
N VAL A 46 0.03 -4.39 -9.90
CA VAL A 46 0.21 -3.67 -8.64
C VAL A 46 1.70 -3.37 -8.42
N SER A 47 2.57 -4.36 -8.58
CA SER A 47 4.01 -4.15 -8.40
C SER A 47 4.63 -3.20 -9.43
N TYR A 48 4.07 -3.13 -10.65
CA TYR A 48 4.53 -2.19 -11.69
C TYR A 48 4.31 -0.74 -11.30
N VAL A 49 3.13 -0.42 -10.77
CA VAL A 49 2.73 0.94 -10.41
C VAL A 49 3.33 1.35 -9.06
N TYR A 50 3.16 0.50 -8.06
CA TYR A 50 3.43 0.86 -6.66
C TYR A 50 4.81 0.41 -6.17
N GLY A 51 5.46 -0.54 -6.85
CA GLY A 51 6.81 -1.00 -6.51
C GLY A 51 6.81 -2.28 -5.67
N ASN A 52 7.74 -2.36 -4.73
CA ASN A 52 7.88 -3.53 -3.85
C ASN A 52 6.90 -3.44 -2.68
N ILE A 53 6.53 -4.58 -2.11
CA ILE A 53 5.68 -4.63 -0.91
C ILE A 53 6.49 -4.08 0.26
N ASP A 54 6.00 -3.02 0.90
CA ASP A 54 6.55 -2.45 2.14
C ASP A 54 5.54 -2.56 3.29
N TYR A 55 5.94 -2.08 4.48
CA TYR A 55 5.09 -2.06 5.67
C TYR A 55 3.74 -1.38 5.43
N GLN A 56 3.74 -0.25 4.71
CA GLN A 56 2.54 0.55 4.48
C GLN A 56 1.57 -0.19 3.54
N VAL A 57 2.10 -0.83 2.50
CA VAL A 57 1.32 -1.71 1.60
C VAL A 57 0.68 -2.85 2.39
N LEU A 58 1.45 -3.53 3.25
CA LEU A 58 0.98 -4.71 3.97
C LEU A 58 -0.13 -4.36 4.97
N ILE A 59 0.06 -3.30 5.76
CA ILE A 59 -0.97 -2.84 6.71
C ILE A 59 -2.20 -2.31 5.97
N SER A 60 -2.02 -1.63 4.84
CA SER A 60 -3.15 -1.17 4.03
C SER A 60 -3.96 -2.36 3.53
N ILE A 61 -3.33 -3.42 2.98
CA ILE A 61 -4.02 -4.64 2.55
C ILE A 61 -4.82 -5.29 3.69
N ILE A 62 -4.26 -5.32 4.91
CA ILE A 62 -4.94 -5.87 6.10
C ILE A 62 -6.12 -4.97 6.52
N ALA A 63 -5.97 -3.65 6.40
CA ALA A 63 -6.94 -2.65 6.83
C ALA A 63 -8.05 -2.36 5.80
N THR A 64 -7.79 -2.62 4.52
CA THR A 64 -8.62 -2.23 3.38
C THR A 64 -9.91 -3.05 3.29
N ASN A 65 -11.00 -2.38 2.90
CA ASN A 65 -12.27 -3.03 2.59
C ASN A 65 -12.40 -3.42 1.10
N VAL A 66 -13.41 -4.21 0.74
CA VAL A 66 -13.59 -4.72 -0.62
C VAL A 66 -13.78 -3.60 -1.66
N ASP A 67 -14.45 -2.52 -1.28
CA ASP A 67 -14.75 -1.41 -2.17
C ASP A 67 -13.50 -0.58 -2.47
N GLU A 68 -12.73 -0.24 -1.43
CA GLU A 68 -11.39 0.38 -1.55
C GLU A 68 -10.42 -0.47 -2.37
N ALA A 69 -10.44 -1.80 -2.16
CA ALA A 69 -9.62 -2.71 -2.96
C ALA A 69 -10.03 -2.68 -4.45
N SER A 70 -11.33 -2.52 -4.74
CA SER A 70 -11.83 -2.45 -6.11
C SER A 70 -11.43 -1.14 -6.80
N GLU A 71 -11.60 0.01 -6.13
CA GLU A 71 -11.17 1.31 -6.64
C GLU A 71 -9.65 1.35 -6.86
N PHE A 72 -8.89 0.78 -5.92
CA PHE A 72 -7.44 0.64 -6.04
C PHE A 72 -7.02 -0.12 -7.32
N LEU A 73 -7.71 -1.22 -7.65
CA LEU A 73 -7.44 -1.97 -8.87
C LEU A 73 -7.82 -1.17 -10.12
N LEU A 74 -8.88 -0.36 -10.07
CA LEU A 74 -9.29 0.50 -11.19
C LEU A 74 -8.31 1.64 -11.47
N GLN A 75 -7.50 2.07 -10.48
CA GLN A 75 -6.47 3.09 -10.67
C GLN A 75 -5.28 2.60 -11.52
N VAL A 76 -5.07 1.29 -11.63
CA VAL A 76 -3.95 0.75 -12.41
C VAL A 76 -4.27 0.85 -13.92
N PRO A 77 -3.40 1.45 -14.75
CA PRO A 77 -3.68 1.63 -16.16
C PRO A 77 -3.93 0.31 -16.88
N ILE A 78 -4.97 0.25 -17.71
CA ILE A 78 -5.38 -0.99 -18.41
C ILE A 78 -4.27 -1.61 -19.28
N LYS A 79 -3.37 -0.78 -19.81
CA LYS A 79 -2.19 -1.22 -20.57
C LYS A 79 -1.26 -2.11 -19.74
N VAL A 80 -1.21 -1.94 -18.42
CA VAL A 80 -0.41 -2.75 -17.51
C VAL A 80 -1.06 -4.11 -17.32
N TYR A 81 -2.37 -4.16 -17.08
CA TYR A 81 -3.12 -5.42 -17.02
C TYR A 81 -2.97 -6.25 -18.30
N LEU A 82 -3.09 -5.61 -19.46
CA LEU A 82 -2.88 -6.29 -20.75
C LEU A 82 -1.49 -6.90 -20.87
N LYS A 83 -0.44 -6.20 -20.41
CA LYS A 83 0.92 -6.75 -20.37
C LYS A 83 1.04 -7.94 -19.43
N SER A 84 0.38 -7.90 -18.27
CA SER A 84 0.41 -9.00 -17.29
C SER A 84 -0.30 -10.25 -17.79
N VAL A 85 -1.39 -10.12 -18.55
CA VAL A 85 -2.11 -11.25 -19.20
C VAL A 85 -1.26 -11.96 -20.26
N LEU A 86 -0.27 -11.28 -20.86
CA LEU A 86 0.65 -11.93 -21.79
C LEU A 86 1.49 -13.02 -21.12
N VAL A 87 1.72 -12.96 -19.80
CA VAL A 87 2.52 -13.95 -19.06
C VAL A 87 1.90 -15.36 -19.13
N PRO A 88 0.65 -15.59 -18.68
CA PRO A 88 0.01 -16.90 -18.81
C PRO A 88 -0.25 -17.29 -20.28
N ALA A 89 -0.52 -16.32 -21.17
CA ALA A 89 -0.71 -16.60 -22.59
C ALA A 89 0.56 -17.14 -23.25
N LEU A 90 1.73 -16.53 -22.97
CA LEU A 90 3.03 -17.01 -23.44
C LEU A 90 3.42 -18.33 -22.81
N ALA A 91 3.08 -18.58 -21.54
CA ALA A 91 3.28 -19.88 -20.90
C ALA A 91 2.49 -20.99 -21.62
N LEU A 92 1.21 -20.75 -21.95
CA LEU A 92 0.38 -21.67 -22.73
C LEU A 92 0.92 -21.90 -24.14
N LEU A 93 1.30 -20.82 -24.84
CA LEU A 93 1.89 -20.92 -26.19
C LEU A 93 3.18 -21.76 -26.15
N SER A 94 4.03 -21.52 -25.15
CA SER A 94 5.26 -22.29 -24.94
C SER A 94 4.97 -23.77 -24.69
N TYR A 95 3.92 -24.08 -23.93
CA TYR A 95 3.46 -25.47 -23.73
C TYR A 95 3.06 -26.14 -25.04
N PHE A 96 2.23 -25.51 -25.86
CA PHE A 96 1.81 -26.09 -27.14
C PHE A 96 2.97 -26.25 -28.13
N VAL A 97 3.87 -25.26 -28.21
CA VAL A 97 5.08 -25.34 -29.05
C VAL A 97 5.97 -26.49 -28.57
N SER A 98 6.15 -26.64 -27.26
CA SER A 98 6.98 -27.71 -26.68
C SER A 98 6.43 -29.13 -26.90
N LYS A 99 5.13 -29.28 -27.22
CA LYS A 99 4.55 -30.57 -27.63
C LYS A 99 4.82 -30.89 -29.10
N LYS A 100 4.98 -29.86 -29.94
CA LYS A 100 5.30 -30.01 -31.38
C LYS A 100 6.78 -30.25 -31.62
N ILE A 101 7.65 -29.62 -30.83
CA ILE A 101 9.10 -29.78 -30.93
C ILE A 101 9.52 -30.85 -29.92
N VAL A 102 10.25 -31.89 -30.34
CA VAL A 102 10.70 -32.99 -29.47
C VAL A 102 11.87 -32.54 -28.57
N ILE A 103 11.68 -31.48 -27.78
CA ILE A 103 12.64 -30.98 -26.80
C ILE A 103 12.15 -31.39 -25.42
N ARG A 104 12.84 -32.33 -24.79
CA ARG A 104 12.56 -32.83 -23.43
C ARG A 104 13.75 -32.57 -22.51
N PRO A 105 13.97 -31.32 -22.06
CA PRO A 105 15.23 -30.93 -21.45
C PRO A 105 15.39 -31.48 -20.02
N TRP A 106 14.32 -31.82 -19.31
CA TRP A 106 14.32 -32.59 -18.05
C TRP A 106 14.92 -33.99 -18.13
N ASN A 107 14.95 -34.62 -19.30
CA ASN A 107 15.57 -35.94 -19.44
C ASN A 107 17.08 -35.85 -19.17
N LYS A 108 17.66 -34.64 -19.26
CA LYS A 108 19.05 -34.36 -18.92
C LYS A 108 19.11 -33.66 -17.56
N LYS A 109 19.18 -34.46 -16.48
CA LYS A 109 19.29 -33.96 -15.09
C LYS A 109 20.35 -32.87 -14.92
N ALA A 110 21.47 -32.96 -15.64
CA ALA A 110 22.53 -31.95 -15.65
C ALA A 110 22.04 -30.55 -16.08
N LEU A 111 21.18 -30.46 -17.12
CA LEU A 111 20.62 -29.17 -17.56
C LEU A 111 19.68 -28.57 -16.51
N VAL A 112 18.92 -29.43 -15.81
CA VAL A 112 18.06 -28.99 -14.70
C VAL A 112 18.92 -28.42 -13.56
N PHE A 113 19.97 -29.13 -13.14
CA PHE A 113 20.89 -28.63 -12.10
C PHE A 113 21.59 -27.32 -12.49
N ILE A 114 22.03 -27.19 -13.75
CA ILE A 114 22.61 -25.94 -14.27
C ILE A 114 21.57 -24.81 -14.22
N SER A 115 20.33 -25.07 -14.61
CA SER A 115 19.25 -24.08 -14.57
C SER A 115 18.90 -23.64 -13.15
N VAL A 116 18.91 -24.56 -12.18
CA VAL A 116 18.75 -24.25 -10.76
C VAL A 116 19.89 -23.35 -10.30
N GLY A 117 21.14 -23.69 -10.62
CA GLY A 117 22.32 -22.90 -10.24
C GLY A 117 22.30 -21.48 -10.81
N VAL A 118 21.95 -21.33 -12.10
CA VAL A 118 21.77 -20.01 -12.74
C VAL A 118 20.66 -19.21 -12.05
N LEU A 119 19.55 -19.85 -11.69
CA LEU A 119 18.48 -19.23 -10.92
C LEU A 119 18.97 -18.69 -9.58
N THR A 120 19.69 -19.49 -8.80
CA THR A 120 20.14 -19.09 -7.46
C THR A 120 21.10 -17.89 -7.54
N VAL A 121 21.98 -17.86 -8.54
CA VAL A 121 22.95 -16.78 -8.75
C VAL A 121 22.28 -15.49 -9.24
N CYS A 122 21.39 -15.60 -10.23
CA CYS A 122 20.82 -14.41 -10.87
C CYS A 122 19.64 -13.82 -10.07
N VAL A 123 18.75 -14.66 -9.54
CA VAL A 123 17.54 -14.18 -8.86
C VAL A 123 17.82 -13.84 -7.39
N LYS A 124 18.89 -14.41 -6.81
CA LYS A 124 19.21 -14.30 -5.38
C LYS A 124 17.97 -14.46 -4.52
N PRO A 125 17.30 -15.64 -4.57
CA PRO A 125 16.07 -15.86 -3.80
C PRO A 125 16.26 -15.61 -2.30
N THR A 126 17.49 -15.73 -1.79
CA THR A 126 17.88 -15.33 -0.43
C THR A 126 17.54 -13.88 -0.11
N ASP A 127 17.71 -12.95 -1.06
CA ASP A 127 17.43 -11.54 -0.88
C ASP A 127 15.92 -11.29 -0.79
N PHE A 128 15.13 -12.03 -1.58
CA PHE A 128 13.67 -11.98 -1.49
C PHE A 128 13.19 -12.46 -0.11
N PHE A 129 13.64 -13.63 0.36
CA PHE A 129 13.25 -14.15 1.67
C PHE A 129 13.77 -13.28 2.82
N TYR A 130 14.99 -12.73 2.70
CA TYR A 130 15.54 -11.79 3.66
C TYR A 130 14.69 -10.51 3.74
N ASN A 131 14.36 -9.91 2.59
CA ASN A 131 13.53 -8.71 2.52
C ASN A 131 12.10 -8.98 3.02
N PHE A 132 11.52 -10.13 2.68
CA PHE A 132 10.20 -10.50 3.17
C PHE A 132 10.20 -10.68 4.68
N PHE A 133 11.18 -11.41 5.23
CA PHE A 133 11.29 -11.63 6.66
C PHE A 133 11.65 -10.34 7.42
N SER A 134 12.47 -9.46 6.85
CA SER A 134 12.80 -8.17 7.45
C SER A 134 11.57 -7.26 7.50
N VAL A 135 10.81 -7.16 6.41
CA VAL A 135 9.54 -6.40 6.37
C VAL A 135 8.51 -6.99 7.33
N TYR A 136 8.40 -8.32 7.41
CA TYR A 136 7.52 -8.98 8.37
C TYR A 136 7.92 -8.68 9.82
N LYS A 137 9.22 -8.76 10.13
CA LYS A 137 9.75 -8.44 11.46
C LYS A 137 9.53 -6.96 11.80
N GLU A 138 9.78 -6.06 10.87
CA GLU A 138 9.53 -4.63 11.01
C GLU A 138 8.05 -4.35 11.24
N THR A 139 7.16 -5.04 10.53
CA THR A 139 5.70 -4.93 10.72
C THR A 139 5.30 -5.31 12.14
N ASN A 140 5.79 -6.43 12.66
CA ASN A 140 5.52 -6.85 14.03
C ASN A 140 6.08 -5.86 15.05
N ASN A 141 7.30 -5.37 14.86
CA ASN A 141 7.89 -4.36 15.74
C ASN A 141 7.05 -3.08 15.75
N ASN A 142 6.58 -2.60 14.60
CA ASN A 142 5.74 -1.41 14.49
C ASN A 142 4.36 -1.62 15.13
N LEU A 143 3.80 -2.83 15.03
CA LEU A 143 2.56 -3.19 15.72
C LEU A 143 2.74 -3.28 17.24
N ASP A 144 3.88 -3.78 17.72
CA ASP A 144 4.20 -3.81 19.15
C ASP A 144 4.43 -2.40 19.70
N GLU A 145 5.10 -1.54 18.92
CA GLU A 145 5.26 -0.11 19.23
C GLU A 145 3.90 0.60 19.29
N LEU A 146 3.01 0.35 18.31
CA LEU A 146 1.64 0.83 18.34
C LEU A 146 0.92 0.38 19.62
N LYS A 147 0.93 -0.93 19.95
CA LYS A 147 0.28 -1.47 21.15
C LYS A 147 0.84 -0.87 22.45
N LYS A 148 2.15 -0.62 22.51
CA LYS A 148 2.80 -0.01 23.67
C LYS A 148 2.34 1.43 23.88
N TYR A 149 2.23 2.19 22.80
CA TYR A 149 1.98 3.64 22.87
C TYR A 149 0.54 4.06 22.64
N VAL A 150 -0.33 3.16 22.15
CA VAL A 150 -1.75 3.49 21.90
C VAL A 150 -2.51 3.94 23.16
N ASN A 151 -2.05 3.57 24.34
CA ASN A 151 -2.65 3.93 25.63
C ASN A 151 -1.80 4.88 26.48
N SER A 152 -0.68 5.39 25.96
CA SER A 152 0.19 6.33 26.70
C SER A 152 0.50 7.58 25.88
N SER A 153 0.75 8.70 26.55
CA SER A 153 1.14 9.96 25.94
C SER A 153 2.48 10.39 26.54
N SER A 154 3.40 10.88 25.71
CA SER A 154 4.69 11.44 26.15
C SER A 154 4.80 12.95 25.96
N TRP A 155 3.67 13.62 25.71
CA TRP A 155 3.60 15.07 25.73
C TRP A 155 3.89 15.60 27.14
N THR A 156 4.77 16.60 27.23
CA THR A 156 5.12 17.28 28.47
C THR A 156 5.09 18.79 28.26
N ASN A 157 4.82 19.54 29.33
CA ASN A 157 4.80 21.01 29.33
C ASN A 157 3.85 21.61 28.27
N VAL A 158 2.71 20.97 28.03
CA VAL A 158 1.70 21.49 27.10
C VAL A 158 0.97 22.66 27.75
N VAL A 159 0.98 23.81 27.07
CA VAL A 159 0.32 25.03 27.51
C VAL A 159 -0.60 25.49 26.40
N LEU A 160 -1.84 25.82 26.75
CA LEU A 160 -2.78 26.46 25.84
C LEU A 160 -2.60 27.98 25.92
N ASP A 161 -2.43 28.62 24.77
CA ASP A 161 -2.38 30.08 24.68
C ASP A 161 -3.75 30.71 25.03
N GLU A 162 -3.77 31.97 25.44
CA GLU A 162 -4.99 32.64 25.91
C GLU A 162 -6.06 32.73 24.80
N GLY A 163 -7.30 32.35 25.14
CA GLY A 163 -8.48 32.50 24.31
C GLY A 163 -9.23 31.19 24.02
N GLU A 164 -10.57 31.24 24.08
CA GLU A 164 -11.43 30.15 23.65
C GLU A 164 -11.46 30.09 22.12
N LYS A 165 -10.84 29.06 21.53
CA LYS A 165 -10.80 28.84 20.08
C LYS A 165 -11.26 27.43 19.76
N ASP A 166 -12.11 27.32 18.76
CA ASP A 166 -12.49 26.03 18.17
C ASP A 166 -11.58 25.70 16.99
N TYR A 167 -11.00 24.50 17.00
CA TYR A 167 -10.15 23.99 15.93
C TYR A 167 -10.90 22.88 15.18
N VAL A 168 -11.09 23.06 13.88
CA VAL A 168 -11.70 22.05 13.01
C VAL A 168 -10.69 21.58 11.98
N ILE A 169 -10.38 20.30 12.02
CA ILE A 169 -9.49 19.64 11.04
C ILE A 169 -10.34 18.72 10.17
N ILE A 170 -10.36 18.99 8.87
CA ILE A 170 -11.05 18.16 7.89
C ILE A 170 -10.02 17.26 7.21
N LEU A 171 -10.12 15.97 7.45
CA LEU A 171 -9.28 14.96 6.82
C LEU A 171 -9.95 14.53 5.51
N GLY A 172 -9.40 14.99 4.38
CA GLY A 172 -9.85 14.56 3.05
C GLY A 172 -9.37 13.15 2.70
N GLU A 173 -10.01 12.54 1.69
CA GLU A 173 -9.65 11.22 1.16
C GLU A 173 -9.36 11.34 -0.33
N SER A 174 -8.22 10.79 -0.76
CA SER A 174 -7.79 10.64 -2.17
C SER A 174 -7.83 11.89 -3.09
N ALA A 175 -8.11 13.07 -2.56
CA ALA A 175 -8.19 14.32 -3.30
C ALA A 175 -6.81 14.78 -3.77
N ARG A 176 -6.70 15.14 -5.05
CA ARG A 176 -5.46 15.62 -5.67
C ARG A 176 -5.54 17.08 -6.05
N LYS A 177 -4.47 17.82 -5.75
CA LYS A 177 -4.33 19.25 -6.05
C LYS A 177 -4.58 19.57 -7.53
N ASP A 178 -4.04 18.78 -8.45
CA ASP A 178 -4.10 19.05 -9.90
C ASP A 178 -5.51 18.90 -10.50
N TYR A 179 -6.46 18.37 -9.72
CA TYR A 179 -7.87 18.28 -10.07
C TYR A 179 -8.73 19.31 -9.34
N PHE A 180 -8.17 20.31 -8.67
CA PHE A 180 -8.95 21.33 -7.95
C PHE A 180 -8.89 22.66 -8.72
N HIS A 181 -10.05 23.23 -9.03
CA HIS A 181 -10.14 24.54 -9.71
C HIS A 181 -9.44 25.65 -8.91
N LEU A 182 -9.56 25.60 -7.58
CA LEU A 182 -8.85 26.46 -6.64
C LEU A 182 -7.32 26.49 -6.87
N TYR A 183 -6.74 25.43 -7.43
CA TYR A 183 -5.32 25.31 -7.75
C TYR A 183 -5.01 25.42 -9.26
N GLY A 184 -5.99 25.84 -10.08
CA GLY A 184 -5.83 26.11 -11.51
C GLY A 184 -6.37 25.03 -12.46
N TYR A 185 -7.09 24.00 -11.96
CA TYR A 185 -7.78 23.05 -12.83
C TYR A 185 -8.90 23.76 -13.62
N PRO A 186 -9.05 23.55 -14.94
CA PRO A 186 -9.95 24.37 -15.77
C PRO A 186 -11.45 24.17 -15.51
N ILE A 187 -11.86 23.09 -14.85
CA ILE A 187 -13.28 22.82 -14.55
C ILE A 187 -13.60 23.32 -13.15
N ALA A 188 -14.57 24.23 -13.02
CA ALA A 188 -15.02 24.82 -11.75
C ALA A 188 -15.67 23.80 -10.78
N ASN A 189 -14.85 22.95 -10.16
CA ASN A 189 -15.27 21.88 -9.25
C ASN A 189 -15.01 22.19 -7.76
N THR A 190 -14.54 23.40 -7.44
CA THR A 190 -14.44 23.92 -6.06
C THR A 190 -15.28 25.19 -5.83
N PRO A 191 -16.51 25.31 -6.38
CA PRO A 191 -17.23 26.58 -6.44
C PRO A 191 -17.58 27.21 -5.09
N PHE A 192 -17.64 26.39 -4.02
CA PHE A 192 -17.78 26.90 -2.66
C PHE A 192 -16.47 27.54 -2.17
N LEU A 193 -15.36 26.80 -2.24
CA LEU A 193 -14.05 27.27 -1.78
C LEU A 193 -13.58 28.52 -2.54
N ASP A 194 -13.89 28.60 -3.84
CA ASP A 194 -13.55 29.74 -4.70
C ASP A 194 -14.23 31.05 -4.25
N LYS A 195 -15.29 30.97 -3.44
CA LYS A 195 -16.09 32.13 -2.99
C LYS A 195 -15.86 32.50 -1.53
N VAL A 196 -15.16 31.67 -0.76
CA VAL A 196 -14.95 31.92 0.68
C VAL A 196 -13.91 33.03 0.86
N SER A 197 -14.33 34.14 1.47
CA SER A 197 -13.43 35.23 1.85
C SER A 197 -12.52 34.81 3.01
N GLY A 198 -11.23 35.16 2.94
CA GLY A 198 -10.27 34.88 4.01
C GLY A 198 -9.65 33.48 3.96
N ILE A 199 -9.81 32.74 2.85
CA ILE A 199 -9.13 31.47 2.65
C ILE A 199 -7.64 31.69 2.36
N SER A 200 -6.78 31.04 3.13
CA SER A 200 -5.35 30.93 2.84
C SER A 200 -5.11 29.60 2.12
N VAL A 201 -4.92 29.65 0.81
CA VAL A 201 -4.56 28.48 0.01
C VAL A 201 -3.06 28.27 0.11
N VAL A 202 -2.65 27.11 0.63
CA VAL A 202 -1.24 26.76 0.74
C VAL A 202 -0.87 25.82 -0.40
N ASP A 203 0.09 26.23 -1.21
CA ASP A 203 0.64 25.42 -2.29
C ASP A 203 2.01 24.82 -1.88
N GLY A 204 2.26 23.57 -2.29
CA GLY A 204 3.54 22.88 -2.06
C GLY A 204 3.52 21.74 -1.05
N PHE A 205 2.35 21.35 -0.53
CA PHE A 205 2.26 20.19 0.37
C PHE A 205 2.39 18.85 -0.39
N THR A 206 3.05 17.90 0.26
CA THR A 206 3.14 16.49 -0.17
C THR A 206 2.60 15.62 0.97
N SER A 207 1.86 14.56 0.63
CA SER A 207 1.31 13.64 1.62
C SER A 207 2.40 12.90 2.40
N GLY A 208 2.09 12.50 3.64
CA GLY A 208 3.04 11.78 4.50
C GLY A 208 3.26 10.31 4.15
N GLY A 209 2.76 9.89 2.99
CA GLY A 209 2.71 8.52 2.51
C GLY A 209 1.81 8.42 1.28
N VAL A 210 1.90 7.31 0.56
CA VAL A 210 1.09 7.04 -0.63
C VAL A 210 -0.19 6.25 -0.32
N TYR A 211 -0.31 5.74 0.91
CA TYR A 211 -1.48 5.04 1.44
C TYR A 211 -2.05 5.78 2.65
N THR A 212 -3.35 5.63 2.91
CA THR A 212 -4.08 6.32 3.99
C THR A 212 -3.42 6.14 5.35
N VAL A 213 -3.05 4.91 5.73
CA VAL A 213 -2.41 4.63 7.03
C VAL A 213 -1.06 5.33 7.15
N GLY A 214 -0.18 5.19 6.16
CA GLY A 214 1.13 5.85 6.16
C GLY A 214 1.02 7.38 6.16
N SER A 215 0.11 7.93 5.34
CA SER A 215 -0.11 9.37 5.23
C SER A 215 -0.65 9.97 6.54
N LEU A 216 -1.73 9.41 7.08
CA LEU A 216 -2.37 9.94 8.28
C LEU A 216 -1.52 9.74 9.54
N THR A 217 -0.82 8.61 9.69
CA THR A 217 0.04 8.41 10.87
C THR A 217 1.21 9.37 10.89
N ASN A 218 1.84 9.66 9.75
CA ASN A 218 2.92 10.65 9.67
C ASN A 218 2.42 12.10 9.84
N MET A 219 1.19 12.39 9.41
CA MET A 219 0.56 13.71 9.54
C MET A 219 0.10 13.98 10.98
N LEU A 220 -0.55 13.01 11.63
CA LEU A 220 -1.18 13.16 12.94
C LEU A 220 -0.23 12.90 14.12
N THR A 221 1.05 12.62 13.86
CA THR A 221 2.06 12.41 14.90
C THR A 221 3.29 13.30 14.75
N ASP A 222 3.91 13.62 15.88
CA ASP A 222 5.21 14.27 15.98
C ASP A 222 6.34 13.22 15.88
N GLY A 223 6.43 12.60 14.70
CA GLY A 223 7.43 11.58 14.35
C GLY A 223 8.66 12.11 13.62
N GLU A 224 9.58 11.20 13.28
CA GLU A 224 10.79 11.52 12.52
C GLU A 224 10.45 11.79 11.04
N LYS A 225 10.44 13.08 10.64
CA LYS A 225 9.98 13.50 9.31
C LYS A 225 10.88 13.02 8.16
N ILE A 226 12.18 12.87 8.38
CA ILE A 226 13.13 12.39 7.35
C ILE A 226 12.96 10.89 7.11
N ALA A 227 12.78 10.13 8.20
CA ALA A 227 12.65 8.67 8.16
C ALA A 227 11.20 8.21 7.90
N TRP A 228 10.23 9.13 7.81
CA TRP A 228 8.80 8.84 7.70
C TRP A 228 8.29 7.88 8.79
N LYS A 229 8.83 8.04 10.00
CA LYS A 229 8.53 7.18 11.15
C LYS A 229 7.58 7.88 12.12
N PRO A 230 6.32 7.41 12.24
CA PRO A 230 5.36 8.03 13.16
C PRO A 230 5.70 7.74 14.63
N ARG A 231 5.27 8.64 15.51
CA ARG A 231 5.38 8.48 16.98
C ARG A 231 4.02 8.49 17.64
N TYR A 232 3.47 7.31 17.89
CA TYR A 232 2.09 7.17 18.37
C TYR A 232 1.87 7.73 19.79
N ASP A 233 2.92 7.80 20.62
CA ASP A 233 2.90 8.43 21.94
C ASP A 233 2.88 9.96 21.90
N ARG A 234 3.09 10.55 20.71
CA ARG A 234 3.02 11.98 20.42
C ARG A 234 2.08 12.26 19.26
N ASN A 235 0.84 11.81 19.40
CA ASN A 235 -0.20 12.13 18.43
C ASN A 235 -0.91 13.45 18.76
N LEU A 236 -1.52 14.05 17.75
CA LEU A 236 -2.20 15.34 17.82
C LEU A 236 -3.38 15.34 18.82
N ILE A 237 -4.10 14.23 18.92
CA ILE A 237 -5.27 14.13 19.80
C ILE A 237 -4.84 14.16 21.27
N ASP A 238 -3.76 13.46 21.62
CA ASP A 238 -3.19 13.56 22.96
C ASP A 238 -2.66 14.96 23.25
N LEU A 239 -2.05 15.63 22.28
CA LEU A 239 -1.57 17.00 22.47
C LEU A 239 -2.75 17.91 22.86
N ALA A 240 -3.86 17.81 22.13
CA ALA A 240 -5.08 18.57 22.41
C ALA A 240 -5.67 18.22 23.79
N ASN A 241 -5.76 16.92 24.12
CA ASN A 241 -6.21 16.47 25.44
C ASN A 241 -5.30 16.98 26.57
N SER A 242 -3.97 16.94 26.38
CA SER A 242 -2.99 17.45 27.34
C SER A 242 -3.04 18.96 27.49
N ALA A 243 -3.48 19.69 26.46
CA ALA A 243 -3.74 21.13 26.52
C ALA A 243 -5.09 21.48 27.20
N GLY A 244 -5.89 20.48 27.59
CA GLY A 244 -7.22 20.68 28.16
C GLY A 244 -8.31 20.99 27.13
N ILE A 245 -8.03 20.83 25.83
CA ILE A 245 -9.00 21.03 24.76
C ILE A 245 -9.96 19.84 24.71
N LYS A 246 -11.26 20.09 24.57
CA LYS A 246 -12.24 19.04 24.38
C LYS A 246 -12.13 18.45 22.98
N THR A 247 -11.88 17.14 22.87
CA THR A 247 -11.61 16.49 21.58
C THR A 247 -12.78 15.66 21.06
N TYR A 248 -13.06 15.83 19.77
CA TYR A 248 -14.08 15.09 19.02
C TYR A 248 -13.45 14.43 17.80
N TRP A 249 -13.78 13.16 17.55
CA TRP A 249 -13.44 12.47 16.31
C TRP A 249 -14.73 12.03 15.59
N LEU A 250 -15.00 12.65 14.44
CA LEU A 250 -16.13 12.31 13.59
C LEU A 250 -15.60 11.61 12.33
N SER A 251 -16.09 10.42 12.05
CA SER A 251 -15.65 9.63 10.89
C SER A 251 -16.84 9.06 10.13
N ASN A 252 -16.82 9.28 8.81
CA ASN A 252 -17.67 8.55 7.87
C ASN A 252 -16.99 7.27 7.35
N GLN A 253 -15.70 7.07 7.63
CA GLN A 253 -15.03 5.81 7.36
C GLN A 253 -15.34 4.80 8.48
N GLY A 254 -15.62 3.56 8.09
CA GLY A 254 -15.86 2.47 9.02
C GLY A 254 -14.60 2.10 9.82
N TYR A 255 -14.78 1.52 11.00
CA TYR A 255 -13.70 0.87 11.74
C TYR A 255 -13.96 -0.64 11.79
N ILE A 256 -12.94 -1.45 11.55
CA ILE A 256 -13.07 -2.92 11.60
C ILE A 256 -12.89 -3.45 13.04
N GLY A 257 -12.35 -2.65 13.97
CA GLY A 257 -12.20 -2.96 15.39
C GLY A 257 -11.58 -1.81 16.19
N VAL A 258 -11.43 -1.95 17.52
CA VAL A 258 -10.94 -0.88 18.43
C VAL A 258 -9.44 -0.57 18.21
N PHE A 259 -8.66 -1.49 17.64
CA PHE A 259 -7.22 -1.34 17.41
C PHE A 259 -6.76 -1.81 16.02
N ASP A 260 -7.69 -1.92 15.06
CA ASP A 260 -7.41 -2.61 13.79
C ASP A 260 -6.44 -1.85 12.88
N THR A 261 -6.35 -0.53 13.03
CA THR A 261 -5.39 0.28 12.30
C THR A 261 -4.73 1.31 13.21
N PRO A 262 -3.48 1.74 12.90
CA PRO A 262 -2.83 2.87 13.57
C PRO A 262 -3.65 4.17 13.58
N VAL A 263 -4.49 4.40 12.56
CA VAL A 263 -5.35 5.59 12.47
C VAL A 263 -6.50 5.49 13.45
N THR A 264 -7.15 4.32 13.54
CA THR A 264 -8.21 4.07 14.53
C THR A 264 -7.67 4.15 15.96
N ALA A 265 -6.43 3.71 16.18
CA ALA A 265 -5.72 3.86 17.44
C ALA A 265 -5.59 5.34 17.86
N ILE A 266 -5.22 6.24 16.95
CA ILE A 266 -5.18 7.69 17.20
C ILE A 266 -6.59 8.26 17.42
N ALA A 267 -7.55 7.89 16.57
CA ALA A 267 -8.95 8.31 16.68
C ALA A 267 -9.55 7.95 18.04
N ASN A 268 -9.17 6.77 18.57
CA ASN A 268 -9.69 6.28 19.84
C ASN A 268 -9.26 7.08 21.06
N ARG A 269 -8.28 7.97 20.90
CA ARG A 269 -7.79 8.88 21.94
C ARG A 269 -8.65 10.12 22.11
N ALA A 270 -9.57 10.39 21.18
CA ALA A 270 -10.52 11.47 21.33
C ALA A 270 -11.50 11.14 22.46
N GLN A 271 -11.88 12.17 23.23
CA GLN A 271 -12.83 12.04 24.33
C GLN A 271 -14.22 11.61 23.82
N GLU A 272 -14.65 12.21 22.71
CA GLU A 272 -15.91 11.91 22.05
C GLU A 272 -15.68 11.38 20.64
N LYS A 273 -16.36 10.30 20.27
CA LYS A 273 -16.14 9.59 19.00
C LYS A 273 -17.45 9.23 18.34
N ILE A 274 -17.64 9.70 17.12
CA ILE A 274 -18.85 9.48 16.33
C ILE A 274 -18.44 8.83 15.01
N PHE A 275 -18.67 7.53 14.92
CA PHE A 275 -18.52 6.80 13.66
C PHE A 275 -19.91 6.65 13.03
N LEU A 276 -20.12 7.37 11.92
CA LEU A 276 -21.40 7.34 11.19
C LEU A 276 -21.65 5.97 10.56
N CYS A 277 -20.55 5.25 10.25
CA CYS A 277 -20.58 3.92 9.68
C CYS A 277 -20.17 2.86 10.70
N LYS A 278 -21.17 2.18 11.28
CA LYS A 278 -20.96 0.92 12.00
C LYS A 278 -20.92 -0.22 10.97
N GLN A 279 -19.85 -1.03 11.02
CA GLN A 279 -19.52 -2.19 10.15
C GLN A 279 -20.57 -2.60 9.08
N LYS A 280 -20.08 -2.68 7.82
CA LYS A 280 -20.63 -3.39 6.63
C LYS A 280 -21.69 -2.75 5.71
N LYS A 281 -22.20 -1.53 5.92
CA LYS A 281 -23.37 -1.05 5.12
C LYS A 281 -23.37 0.42 4.68
N CYS A 282 -22.22 1.01 4.37
CA CYS A 282 -22.17 2.46 4.09
C CYS A 282 -21.94 2.88 2.63
N ILE A 283 -21.75 1.97 1.68
CA ILE A 283 -21.50 2.35 0.27
C ILE A 283 -22.76 2.08 -0.58
N GLU A 284 -23.93 2.38 -0.03
CA GLU A 284 -25.17 2.54 -0.80
C GLU A 284 -25.76 3.90 -0.48
N LYS A 285 -25.13 4.96 -0.98
CA LYS A 285 -25.73 6.26 -1.31
C LYS A 285 -24.63 7.24 -1.69
N TYR A 286 -24.18 7.18 -2.94
CA TYR A 286 -24.00 8.34 -3.81
C TYR A 286 -24.17 7.87 -5.26
#